data_AF-A0A4E9FFD4-F1
#
_entry.id   AF-A0A4E9FFD4-F1
#
_cell.length_a   1.000
_cell.length_b   1.000
_cell.length_c   1.000
_cell.angle_alpha   90.00
_cell.angle_beta   90.00
_cell.angle_gamma   90.00
#
_symmetry.space_group_name_H-M   'P 1'
#
loop_
_entity.id
_entity.type
_entity.pdbx_description
1 polymer ?
#
loop_
_entity_poly.entity_id
_entity_poly.type
_entity_poly.pdbx_seq_one_letter_code
_entity_poly.pdbx_strand_id
1 'polypeptide(L)'
;MKLLLGQIPVSRKRSTTDRLNIAQWPSVLPLADKTVHCDDRCLESMFKAQSMKPMHGNCFLSVQMDVTAHHRQQVIEWIYDVCKEEYCEPDVFLLAVSLVDRFLSVQSFHRNNLQALAGACLFVSSKVKAPQPLNAERIAYYTDGAVRMDQILQGELLVLNKLNWDVSTSTALDFLDQVAARYGDLHPLSEDSRIAAHRIQMG
;
A
#
# COMPACT_ATOMS: atom_id res chain seq x y z
N MET A 1 -8.60 6.10 26.24
CA MET A 1 -7.62 6.05 25.13
C MET A 1 -8.37 5.57 23.90
N LYS A 2 -8.85 6.50 23.06
CA LYS A 2 -9.73 6.18 21.91
C LYS A 2 -8.87 5.66 20.77
N LEU A 3 -9.08 4.40 20.39
CA LEU A 3 -8.66 3.88 19.10
C LEU A 3 -9.54 4.56 18.04
N LEU A 4 -9.09 5.69 17.50
CA LEU A 4 -9.59 6.28 16.24
C LEU A 4 -9.03 5.49 15.05
N LEU A 5 -9.13 4.16 15.13
CA LEU A 5 -8.73 3.23 14.09
C LEU A 5 -9.86 3.22 13.06
N GLY A 6 -9.72 4.02 12.00
CA GLY A 6 -10.52 3.84 10.79
C GLY A 6 -10.99 5.09 10.08
N GLN A 7 -10.74 6.31 10.58
CA GLN A 7 -11.11 7.53 9.85
C GLN A 7 -10.09 8.65 10.08
N ILE A 8 -9.70 9.32 9.00
CA ILE A 8 -9.02 10.61 9.09
C ILE A 8 -9.98 11.59 9.79
N PRO A 9 -9.56 12.31 10.85
CA PRO A 9 -10.39 13.33 11.47
C PRO A 9 -10.91 14.32 10.42
N VAL A 10 -12.23 14.60 10.42
CA VAL A 10 -12.90 15.41 9.37
C VAL A 10 -12.24 16.78 9.17
N SER A 11 -11.65 17.35 10.23
CA SER A 11 -10.91 18.63 10.21
C SER A 11 -9.56 18.60 9.48
N ARG A 12 -9.05 17.41 9.10
CA ARG A 12 -7.80 17.23 8.36
C ARG A 12 -8.01 16.92 6.87
N LYS A 13 -9.27 16.88 6.42
CA LYS A 13 -9.62 16.98 4.99
C LYS A 13 -9.33 18.41 4.54
N ARG A 14 -8.32 18.58 3.70
CA ARG A 14 -7.79 19.81 3.07
C ARG A 14 -8.07 21.18 3.74
N SER A 15 -7.00 21.80 4.26
CA SER A 15 -6.78 23.26 4.16
C SER A 15 -5.79 23.54 3.03
N THR A 16 -6.06 24.55 2.21
CA THR A 16 -5.48 24.82 0.89
C THR A 16 -4.00 25.25 0.90
N THR A 17 -3.37 25.43 2.07
CA THR A 17 -2.09 26.16 2.20
C THR A 17 -0.83 25.33 2.46
N ASP A 18 -0.91 24.08 2.92
CA ASP A 18 0.29 23.25 3.21
C ASP A 18 0.51 22.17 2.14
N ARG A 19 0.96 22.63 0.98
CA ARG A 19 1.22 21.86 -0.23
C ARG A 19 2.68 21.34 -0.27
N LEU A 20 3.09 20.55 0.72
CA LEU A 20 4.44 19.96 0.77
C LEU A 20 4.64 18.76 -0.17
N ASN A 21 3.54 18.19 -0.69
CA ASN A 21 3.51 16.99 -1.52
C ASN A 21 2.90 17.22 -2.92
N ILE A 22 2.95 18.45 -3.47
CA ILE A 22 2.54 18.61 -4.87
C ILE A 22 3.46 17.73 -5.71
N ALA A 23 2.88 16.72 -6.36
CA ALA A 23 3.52 15.99 -7.43
C ALA A 23 4.07 17.01 -8.42
N GLN A 24 5.39 17.21 -8.42
CA GLN A 24 6.01 18.21 -9.33
C GLN A 24 5.67 17.88 -10.79
N TRP A 25 5.41 16.59 -11.07
CA TRP A 25 4.90 16.09 -12.33
C TRP A 25 3.67 15.21 -12.09
N PRO A 26 2.65 15.29 -12.96
CA PRO A 26 1.52 14.37 -12.91
C PRO A 26 2.01 12.94 -13.10
N SER A 27 1.40 11.99 -12.39
CA SER A 27 1.63 10.57 -12.64
C SER A 27 1.33 10.25 -14.11
N VAL A 28 2.32 9.68 -14.80
CA VAL A 28 2.19 9.25 -16.19
C VAL A 28 2.04 7.75 -16.20
N LEU A 29 1.02 7.26 -16.91
CA LEU A 29 0.84 5.82 -17.08
C LEU A 29 2.01 5.25 -17.91
N PRO A 30 2.64 4.16 -17.46
CA PRO A 30 3.71 3.54 -18.21
C PRO A 30 3.20 3.04 -19.55
N LEU A 31 3.94 3.33 -20.62
CA LEU A 31 3.67 2.78 -21.94
C LEU A 31 3.89 1.26 -21.92
N ALA A 32 3.02 0.51 -22.59
CA ALA A 32 3.16 -0.94 -22.69
C ALA A 32 4.48 -1.32 -23.39
N ASP A 33 5.35 -2.03 -22.67
CA ASP A 33 6.56 -2.64 -23.24
C ASP A 33 6.26 -4.07 -23.73
N LYS A 34 6.29 -4.27 -25.05
CA LYS A 34 6.06 -5.58 -25.68
C LYS A 34 7.03 -6.65 -25.18
N THR A 35 8.27 -6.28 -24.85
CA THR A 35 9.29 -7.21 -24.36
C THR A 35 8.96 -7.75 -22.98
N VAL A 36 8.31 -6.93 -22.15
CA VAL A 36 7.93 -7.29 -20.77
C VAL A 36 6.55 -7.95 -20.75
N HIS A 37 5.62 -7.49 -21.57
CA HIS A 37 4.22 -7.92 -21.51
C HIS A 37 3.88 -9.10 -22.43
N CYS A 38 4.63 -9.33 -23.51
CA CYS A 38 4.43 -10.47 -24.39
C CYS A 38 5.36 -11.64 -24.09
N ASP A 39 6.22 -11.54 -23.06
CA ASP A 39 7.10 -12.62 -22.61
C ASP A 39 6.43 -13.43 -21.50
N ASP A 40 6.19 -14.71 -21.75
CA ASP A 40 5.61 -15.64 -20.78
C ASP A 40 6.51 -15.85 -19.57
N ARG A 41 7.83 -15.69 -19.71
CA ARG A 41 8.77 -15.79 -18.58
C ARG A 41 8.50 -14.72 -17.52
N CYS A 42 8.02 -13.55 -17.92
CA CYS A 42 7.65 -12.48 -16.99
C CYS A 42 6.44 -12.91 -16.15
N LEU A 43 5.39 -13.39 -16.81
CA LEU A 43 4.17 -13.87 -16.16
C LEU A 43 4.44 -15.09 -15.26
N GLU A 44 5.23 -16.06 -15.73
CA GLU A 44 5.66 -17.21 -14.94
C GLU A 44 6.47 -16.79 -13.71
N SER A 45 7.36 -15.81 -13.85
CA SER A 45 8.13 -15.27 -12.73
C SER A 45 7.23 -14.58 -11.71
N MET A 46 6.19 -13.87 -12.16
CA MET A 46 5.20 -13.26 -11.26
C MET A 46 4.40 -14.32 -10.49
N PHE A 47 3.91 -15.37 -11.16
CA PHE A 47 3.24 -16.49 -10.48
C PHE A 47 4.16 -17.20 -9.50
N LYS A 48 5.42 -17.43 -9.89
CA LYS A 48 6.43 -18.03 -9.00
C LYS A 48 6.66 -17.14 -7.78
N ALA A 49 6.86 -15.84 -7.97
CA ALA A 49 7.03 -14.88 -6.88
C ALA A 49 5.82 -14.84 -5.93
N GLN A 50 4.59 -14.96 -6.47
CA GLN A 50 3.38 -15.05 -5.67
C GLN A 50 3.31 -16.36 -4.87
N SER A 51 3.63 -17.50 -5.49
CA SER A 51 3.60 -18.82 -4.83
C SER A 51 4.61 -18.94 -3.68
N MET A 52 5.76 -18.27 -3.81
CA MET A 52 6.79 -18.23 -2.76
C MET A 52 6.44 -17.27 -1.61
N LYS A 53 5.38 -16.46 -1.78
CA LYS A 53 4.86 -15.56 -0.76
C LYS A 53 3.58 -16.17 -0.20
N PRO A 54 3.68 -17.01 0.85
CA PRO A 54 2.50 -17.62 1.45
C PRO A 54 1.54 -16.52 1.92
N MET A 55 0.39 -16.43 1.25
CA MET A 55 -0.77 -15.72 1.79
C MET A 55 -1.31 -16.57 2.93
N HIS A 56 -0.81 -16.29 4.13
CA HIS A 56 -1.16 -17.03 5.33
C HIS A 56 -2.60 -16.68 5.75
N GLY A 57 -3.58 -17.39 5.18
CA GLY A 57 -4.99 -17.33 5.62
C GLY A 57 -5.20 -17.61 7.11
N ASN A 58 -4.16 -18.07 7.81
CA ASN A 58 -4.20 -18.41 9.24
C ASN A 58 -3.25 -17.56 10.13
N CYS A 59 -2.61 -16.49 9.64
CA CYS A 59 -1.69 -15.71 10.49
C CYS A 59 -2.39 -15.11 11.74
N PHE A 60 -3.67 -14.77 11.62
CA PHE A 60 -4.53 -14.32 12.72
C PHE A 60 -4.90 -15.42 13.72
N LEU A 61 -4.70 -16.69 13.37
CA LEU A 61 -5.03 -17.84 14.21
C LEU A 61 -3.80 -18.48 14.86
N SER A 62 -2.61 -18.34 14.25
CA SER A 62 -1.39 -19.00 14.73
C SER A 62 -0.26 -18.06 15.21
N VAL A 63 -0.19 -16.83 14.69
CA VAL A 63 0.91 -15.89 14.99
C VAL A 63 0.45 -14.73 15.86
N GLN A 64 -0.72 -14.16 15.55
CA GLN A 64 -1.25 -13.02 16.27
C GLN A 64 -2.02 -13.44 17.51
N MET A 65 -1.61 -12.89 18.66
CA MET A 65 -2.28 -13.09 19.96
C MET A 65 -3.20 -11.90 20.33
N ASP A 66 -2.88 -10.70 19.81
CA ASP A 66 -3.50 -9.43 20.20
C ASP A 66 -4.20 -8.71 19.02
N VAL A 67 -3.74 -8.96 17.80
CA VAL A 67 -4.30 -8.38 16.57
C VAL A 67 -5.40 -9.29 16.02
N THR A 68 -6.54 -8.70 15.68
CA THR A 68 -7.71 -9.41 15.12
C THR A 68 -7.97 -8.95 13.69
N ALA A 69 -8.79 -9.68 12.96
CA ALA A 69 -9.23 -9.27 11.62
C ALA A 69 -9.90 -7.89 11.61
N HIS A 70 -10.60 -7.51 12.70
CA HIS A 70 -11.19 -6.18 12.84
C HIS A 70 -10.11 -5.09 12.93
N HIS A 71 -9.08 -5.28 13.76
CA HIS A 71 -7.97 -4.32 13.84
C HIS A 71 -7.26 -4.15 12.49
N ARG A 72 -7.09 -5.26 11.74
CA ARG A 72 -6.55 -5.25 10.37
C ARG A 72 -7.44 -4.43 9.43
N GLN A 73 -8.75 -4.66 9.44
CA GLN A 73 -9.69 -3.91 8.62
C GLN A 73 -9.55 -2.40 8.86
N GLN A 74 -9.53 -1.98 10.13
CA GLN A 74 -9.45 -0.57 10.48
C GLN A 74 -8.16 0.11 9.98
N VAL A 75 -7.01 -0.58 10.05
CA VAL A 75 -5.76 0.00 9.53
C VAL A 75 -5.72 0.03 8.01
N ILE A 76 -6.34 -0.95 7.32
CA ILE A 76 -6.44 -0.93 5.86
C ILE A 76 -7.37 0.20 5.38
N GLU A 77 -8.50 0.39 6.05
CA GLU A 77 -9.40 1.53 5.80
C GLU A 77 -8.67 2.86 6.00
N TRP A 78 -7.86 2.98 7.06
CA TRP A 78 -7.03 4.16 7.26
C TRP A 78 -5.97 4.36 6.15
N ILE A 79 -5.25 3.31 5.73
CA ILE A 79 -4.29 3.41 4.61
C ILE A 79 -5.02 3.87 3.34
N TYR A 80 -6.19 3.30 3.07
CA TYR A 80 -7.02 3.66 1.93
C TYR A 80 -7.41 5.14 1.96
N ASP A 81 -7.90 5.65 3.10
CA ASP A 81 -8.25 7.07 3.27
C ASP A 81 -7.05 8.00 3.08
N VAL A 82 -5.85 7.62 3.55
CA VAL A 82 -4.63 8.44 3.36
C VAL A 82 -4.20 8.45 1.91
N CYS A 83 -4.18 7.28 1.25
CA CYS A 83 -3.90 7.20 -0.18
C CYS A 83 -4.90 8.01 -1.01
N LYS A 84 -6.15 8.03 -0.56
CA LYS A 84 -7.22 8.83 -1.14
C LYS A 84 -6.94 10.33 -1.05
N GLU A 85 -6.62 10.81 0.14
CA GLU A 85 -6.39 12.24 0.40
C GLU A 85 -5.08 12.77 -0.24
N GLU A 86 -4.06 11.91 -0.34
CA GLU A 86 -2.76 12.25 -0.93
C GLU A 86 -2.64 11.89 -2.43
N TYR A 87 -3.70 11.36 -3.06
CA TYR A 87 -3.71 10.98 -4.48
C TYR A 87 -2.60 9.99 -4.85
N CYS A 88 -2.38 9.00 -3.99
CA CYS A 88 -1.38 7.98 -4.23
C CYS A 88 -1.79 7.05 -5.36
N GLU A 89 -0.80 6.56 -6.12
CA GLU A 89 -0.99 5.48 -7.08
C GLU A 89 -1.72 4.29 -6.46
N PRO A 90 -2.67 3.65 -7.16
CA PRO A 90 -3.38 2.47 -6.68
C PRO A 90 -2.45 1.35 -6.19
N ASP A 91 -1.31 1.17 -6.85
CA ASP A 91 -0.27 0.20 -6.50
C ASP A 91 0.37 0.47 -5.12
N VAL A 92 0.45 1.72 -4.68
CA VAL A 92 0.97 2.08 -3.35
C VAL A 92 0.07 1.49 -2.26
N PHE A 93 -1.25 1.60 -2.42
CA PHE A 93 -2.22 1.01 -1.49
C PHE A 93 -2.10 -0.52 -1.47
N LEU A 94 -2.10 -1.17 -2.64
CA LEU A 94 -2.04 -2.62 -2.73
C LEU A 94 -0.75 -3.18 -2.12
N LEU A 95 0.38 -2.52 -2.38
CA LEU A 95 1.66 -2.91 -1.79
C LEU A 95 1.67 -2.68 -0.28
N ALA A 96 1.11 -1.57 0.21
CA ALA A 96 1.06 -1.28 1.65
C ALA A 96 0.25 -2.35 2.41
N VAL A 97 -0.90 -2.76 1.88
CA VAL A 97 -1.70 -3.86 2.43
C VAL A 97 -0.91 -5.16 2.43
N SER A 98 -0.23 -5.49 1.33
CA SER A 98 0.62 -6.68 1.24
C SER A 98 1.73 -6.67 2.30
N LEU A 99 2.40 -5.53 2.52
CA LEU A 99 3.45 -5.41 3.53
C LEU A 99 2.91 -5.58 4.96
N VAL A 100 1.74 -5.00 5.27
CA VAL A 100 1.08 -5.18 6.58
C VAL A 100 0.79 -6.66 6.83
N ASP A 101 0.16 -7.32 5.87
CA ASP A 101 -0.22 -8.74 6.01
C ASP A 101 0.98 -9.66 6.14
N ARG A 102 2.01 -9.43 5.31
CA ARG A 102 3.26 -10.20 5.36
C ARG A 102 3.97 -10.00 6.68
N PHE A 103 4.06 -8.77 7.17
CA PHE A 103 4.67 -8.49 8.47
C PHE A 103 3.94 -9.21 9.61
N LEU A 104 2.61 -9.10 9.66
CA LEU A 104 1.79 -9.78 10.68
C LEU A 104 1.81 -11.31 10.53
N SER A 105 2.21 -11.85 9.38
CA SER A 105 2.38 -13.29 9.20
C SER A 105 3.66 -13.86 9.83
N VAL A 106 4.66 -13.02 10.11
CA VAL A 106 5.97 -13.46 10.63
C VAL A 106 6.31 -12.88 12.01
N GLN A 107 5.60 -11.84 12.44
CA GLN A 107 5.88 -11.13 13.68
C GLN A 107 4.59 -10.91 14.49
N SER A 108 4.53 -11.50 15.69
CA SER A 108 3.52 -11.13 16.68
C SER A 108 3.68 -9.65 17.06
N PHE A 109 2.58 -8.91 17.05
CA PHE A 109 2.58 -7.47 17.24
C PHE A 109 1.45 -7.01 18.16
N HIS A 110 1.63 -5.87 18.80
CA HIS A 110 0.60 -5.29 19.68
C HIS A 110 -0.34 -4.39 18.90
N ARG A 111 -1.65 -4.53 19.16
CA ARG A 111 -2.70 -3.76 18.46
C ARG A 111 -2.52 -2.24 18.59
N ASN A 112 -1.97 -1.78 19.71
CA ASN A 112 -1.73 -0.35 19.96
C ASN A 112 -0.67 0.26 19.03
N ASN A 113 0.21 -0.56 18.45
CA ASN A 113 1.25 -0.10 17.53
C ASN A 113 0.85 -0.28 16.06
N LEU A 114 -0.34 -0.83 15.79
CA LEU A 114 -0.75 -1.22 14.44
C LEU A 114 -0.85 -0.02 13.48
N GLN A 115 -1.22 1.16 13.99
CA GLN A 115 -1.24 2.39 13.19
C GLN A 115 0.18 2.85 12.80
N ALA A 116 1.17 2.65 13.67
CA ALA A 116 2.57 2.94 13.34
C ALA A 116 3.12 1.96 12.30
N LEU A 117 2.77 0.67 12.41
CA LEU A 117 3.07 -0.32 11.38
C LEU A 117 2.44 0.06 10.04
N ALA A 118 1.15 0.40 10.03
CA ALA A 118 0.44 0.82 8.82
C ALA A 118 1.10 2.04 8.17
N GLY A 119 1.46 3.05 8.97
CA GLY A 119 2.19 4.22 8.50
C GLY A 119 3.56 3.88 7.89
N ALA A 120 4.32 2.98 8.52
CA ALA A 120 5.59 2.50 7.98
C ALA A 120 5.43 1.71 6.67
N CYS A 121 4.46 0.81 6.58
CA CYS A 121 4.17 0.05 5.36
C CYS A 121 3.73 0.97 4.21
N LEU A 122 2.91 1.99 4.51
CA LEU A 122 2.50 3.00 3.54
C LEU A 122 3.71 3.84 3.07
N PHE A 123 4.59 4.24 4.00
CA PHE A 123 5.80 4.99 3.68
C PHE A 123 6.71 4.20 2.73
N VAL A 124 7.02 2.94 3.08
CA VAL A 124 7.82 2.04 2.22
C VAL A 124 7.17 1.85 0.85
N SER A 125 5.86 1.61 0.80
CA SER A 125 5.15 1.38 -0.45
C SER A 125 5.17 2.60 -1.37
N SER A 126 5.04 3.80 -0.80
CA SER A 126 5.12 5.05 -1.55
C SER A 126 6.51 5.23 -2.18
N LYS A 127 7.59 4.83 -1.48
CA LYS A 127 8.96 4.88 -2.04
C LYS A 127 9.17 3.90 -3.18
N VAL A 128 8.43 2.79 -3.20
CA VAL A 128 8.58 1.73 -4.21
C VAL A 128 7.73 1.99 -5.45
N LYS A 129 6.49 2.45 -5.26
CA LYS A 129 5.49 2.52 -6.35
C LYS A 129 5.14 3.94 -6.78
N ALA A 130 5.37 4.97 -5.95
CA ALA A 130 5.01 6.34 -6.31
C ALA A 130 6.18 7.08 -7.00
N PRO A 131 5.92 7.90 -8.03
CA PRO A 131 6.92 8.80 -8.61
C PRO A 131 7.48 9.78 -7.58
N GLN A 132 6.59 10.27 -6.70
CA GLN A 132 6.94 11.10 -5.55
C GLN A 132 6.48 10.39 -4.27
N PRO A 133 7.42 9.90 -3.43
CA PRO A 133 7.07 9.23 -2.18
C PRO A 133 6.40 10.18 -1.18
N LEU A 134 5.57 9.63 -0.30
CA LEU A 134 4.96 10.39 0.79
C LEU A 134 6.03 10.80 1.82
N ASN A 135 5.87 11.97 2.44
CA ASN A 135 6.70 12.37 3.57
C ASN A 135 6.23 11.67 4.87
N ALA A 136 7.15 11.15 5.68
CA ALA A 136 6.84 10.55 6.98
C ALA A 136 6.13 11.52 7.94
N GLU A 137 6.45 12.82 7.92
CA GLU A 137 5.73 13.84 8.70
C GLU A 137 4.27 13.97 8.27
N ARG A 138 4.02 13.83 6.95
CA ARG A 138 2.68 13.89 6.39
C ARG A 138 1.85 12.66 6.79
N ILE A 139 2.47 11.48 6.78
CA ILE A 139 1.82 10.26 7.28
C ILE A 139 1.51 10.40 8.78
N ALA A 140 2.47 10.89 9.59
CA ALA A 140 2.25 11.15 11.02
C ALA A 140 1.10 12.14 11.25
N TYR A 141 0.98 13.17 10.41
CA TYR A 141 -0.16 14.09 10.44
C TYR A 141 -1.50 13.38 10.23
N TYR A 142 -1.61 12.32 9.43
CA TYR A 142 -2.87 11.59 9.28
C TYR A 142 -3.21 10.67 10.47
N THR A 143 -2.31 10.50 11.43
CA THR A 143 -2.53 9.67 12.62
C THR A 143 -3.14 10.42 13.81
N ASP A 144 -3.48 11.70 13.64
CA ASP A 144 -3.97 12.56 14.74
C ASP A 144 -3.03 12.65 15.95
N GLY A 145 -1.71 12.59 15.70
CA GLY A 145 -0.69 12.63 16.74
C GLY A 145 -0.52 11.31 17.51
N ALA A 146 -1.23 10.25 17.11
CA ALA A 146 -1.06 8.91 17.69
C ALA A 146 0.31 8.31 17.37
N VAL A 147 0.90 8.69 16.23
CA VAL A 147 2.21 8.22 15.78
C VAL A 147 3.07 9.41 15.40
N ARG A 148 4.30 9.42 15.92
CA ARG A 148 5.33 10.41 15.58
C ARG A 148 6.15 9.95 14.36
N MET A 149 6.73 10.92 13.65
CA MET A 149 7.56 10.65 12.46
C MET A 149 8.70 9.66 12.74
N ASP A 150 9.38 9.77 13.87
CA ASP A 150 10.47 8.86 14.26
C ASP A 150 9.99 7.42 14.45
N GLN A 151 8.76 7.22 14.94
CA GLN A 151 8.15 5.90 15.04
C GLN A 151 7.88 5.29 13.65
N ILE A 152 7.53 6.11 12.67
CA ILE A 152 7.37 5.67 11.27
C ILE A 152 8.73 5.27 10.69
N LEU A 153 9.78 6.07 10.92
CA LEU A 153 11.13 5.75 10.43
C LEU A 153 11.71 4.48 11.08
N GLN A 154 11.50 4.31 12.39
CA GLN A 154 11.87 3.07 13.08
C GLN A 154 11.04 1.88 12.58
N GLY A 155 9.74 2.09 12.34
CA GLY A 155 8.84 1.11 11.76
C GLY A 155 9.27 0.68 10.36
N GLU A 156 9.75 1.60 9.52
CA GLU A 156 10.30 1.29 8.20
C GLU A 156 11.44 0.28 8.30
N LEU A 157 12.44 0.57 9.14
CA LEU A 157 13.58 -0.33 9.33
C LEU A 157 13.15 -1.69 9.90
N LEU A 158 12.18 -1.70 10.83
CA LEU A 158 11.63 -2.93 11.40
C LEU A 158 10.94 -3.78 10.33
N VAL A 159 10.09 -3.18 9.49
CA VAL A 159 9.38 -3.86 8.41
C VAL A 159 10.38 -4.44 7.40
N LEU A 160 11.33 -3.63 6.95
CA LEU A 160 12.33 -4.06 5.98
C LEU A 160 13.18 -5.23 6.51
N ASN A 161 13.66 -5.14 7.75
CA ASN A 161 14.44 -6.22 8.34
C ASN A 161 13.62 -7.50 8.53
N LYS A 162 12.36 -7.40 8.99
CA LYS A 162 11.50 -8.57 9.21
C LYS A 162 11.09 -9.25 7.90
N LEU A 163 11.05 -8.52 6.81
CA LEU A 163 10.77 -9.04 5.48
C LEU A 163 12.03 -9.35 4.67
N ASN A 164 13.22 -9.35 5.30
CA ASN A 164 14.52 -9.56 4.63
C ASN A 164 14.71 -8.68 3.39
N TRP A 165 14.24 -7.43 3.47
CA TRP A 165 14.27 -6.44 2.39
C TRP A 165 13.50 -6.84 1.12
N ASP A 166 12.73 -7.93 1.14
CA ASP A 166 11.86 -8.32 0.03
C ASP A 166 10.55 -7.51 0.08
N VAL A 167 10.57 -6.35 -0.56
CA VAL A 167 9.39 -5.51 -0.83
C VAL A 167 8.75 -5.79 -2.19
N SER A 168 9.36 -6.66 -3.00
CA SER A 168 9.02 -6.89 -4.41
C SER A 168 7.82 -7.84 -4.60
N THR A 169 6.60 -7.39 -4.32
CA THR A 169 5.39 -8.21 -4.53
C THR A 169 4.65 -7.78 -5.78
N SER A 170 4.36 -8.74 -6.66
CA SER A 170 3.42 -8.55 -7.77
C SER A 170 2.01 -8.29 -7.21
N THR A 171 1.49 -7.09 -7.47
CA THR A 171 0.13 -6.69 -7.09
C THR A 171 -0.87 -7.25 -8.10
N ALA A 172 -2.16 -7.19 -7.76
CA ALA A 172 -3.22 -7.57 -8.70
C ALA A 172 -3.20 -6.71 -9.99
N LEU A 173 -2.75 -5.45 -9.89
CA LEU A 173 -2.63 -4.57 -11.05
C LEU A 173 -1.49 -5.00 -11.97
N ASP A 174 -0.36 -5.47 -11.42
CA ASP A 174 0.74 -6.00 -12.24
C ASP A 174 0.25 -7.18 -13.11
N PHE A 175 -0.61 -8.06 -12.58
CA PHE A 175 -1.23 -9.14 -13.35
C PHE A 175 -2.24 -8.64 -14.38
N LEU A 176 -3.03 -7.62 -14.02
CA LEU A 176 -4.01 -7.01 -14.93
C LEU A 176 -3.31 -6.45 -16.16
N ASP A 177 -2.18 -5.76 -15.99
CA ASP A 177 -1.39 -5.21 -17.10
C ASP A 177 -0.86 -6.32 -18.04
N GLN A 178 -0.38 -7.43 -17.46
CA GLN A 178 0.11 -8.58 -18.23
C GLN A 178 -1.00 -9.25 -19.06
N VAL A 179 -2.23 -9.31 -18.53
CA VAL A 179 -3.38 -9.87 -19.24
C VAL A 179 -3.88 -8.89 -20.31
N ALA A 180 -4.05 -7.61 -19.95
CA ALA A 180 -4.56 -6.58 -20.86
C ALA A 180 -3.63 -6.34 -22.07
N ALA A 181 -2.32 -6.47 -21.88
CA ALA A 181 -1.35 -6.34 -22.97
C ALA A 181 -1.33 -7.56 -23.92
N ARG A 182 -1.73 -8.75 -23.46
CA ARG A 182 -1.84 -9.96 -24.30
C ARG A 182 -3.17 -10.02 -25.07
N TYR A 183 -4.23 -9.50 -24.47
CA TYR A 183 -5.57 -9.49 -25.05
C TYR A 183 -6.01 -8.04 -25.31
N GLY A 184 -5.86 -7.59 -26.55
CA GLY A 184 -6.17 -6.20 -26.95
C GLY A 184 -7.59 -5.75 -26.60
N ASP A 185 -8.55 -6.68 -26.55
CA ASP A 185 -9.95 -6.41 -26.14
C ASP A 185 -10.07 -6.01 -24.66
N LEU A 186 -9.10 -6.38 -23.83
CA LEU A 186 -9.03 -6.07 -22.40
C LEU A 186 -8.17 -4.83 -22.11
N HIS A 187 -7.54 -4.23 -23.12
CA HIS A 187 -6.77 -2.99 -22.95
C HIS A 187 -7.59 -1.84 -22.34
N PRO A 188 -8.86 -1.58 -22.75
CA PRO A 188 -9.67 -0.55 -22.13
C PRO A 188 -9.95 -0.84 -20.65
N LEU A 189 -10.06 -2.12 -20.27
CA LEU A 189 -10.36 -2.53 -18.90
C LEU A 189 -9.20 -2.29 -17.93
N SER A 190 -7.93 -2.36 -18.36
CA SER A 190 -6.81 -1.99 -17.49
C SER A 190 -6.82 -0.49 -17.18
N GLU A 191 -6.99 0.33 -18.23
CA GLU A 191 -7.09 1.78 -18.10
C GLU A 191 -8.30 2.15 -17.23
N ASP A 192 -9.47 1.55 -17.50
CA ASP A 192 -10.70 1.76 -16.74
C ASP A 192 -10.57 1.28 -15.29
N SER A 193 -9.85 0.19 -15.01
CA SER A 193 -9.64 -0.29 -13.64
C SER A 193 -8.70 0.63 -12.86
N ARG A 194 -7.65 1.14 -13.50
CA ARG A 194 -6.73 2.12 -12.92
C ARG A 194 -7.43 3.47 -12.70
N ILE A 195 -8.19 3.93 -13.69
CA ILE A 195 -9.03 5.13 -13.60
C ILE A 195 -10.14 4.94 -12.57
N ALA A 196 -10.76 3.76 -12.47
CA ALA A 196 -11.79 3.47 -11.47
C ALA A 196 -11.18 3.44 -10.07
N ALA A 197 -10.02 2.82 -9.88
CA ALA A 197 -9.28 2.89 -8.61
C ALA A 197 -8.95 4.35 -8.26
N HIS A 198 -8.48 5.13 -9.24
CA HIS A 198 -8.20 6.55 -9.07
C HIS A 198 -9.48 7.37 -8.82
N ARG A 199 -10.63 7.05 -9.43
CA ARG A 199 -11.92 7.74 -9.23
C ARG A 199 -12.55 7.40 -7.89
N ILE A 200 -12.48 6.14 -7.47
CA ILE A 200 -12.84 5.69 -6.12
C ILE A 200 -12.01 6.47 -5.08
N GLN A 201 -10.76 6.79 -5.41
CA GLN A 201 -9.91 7.70 -4.62
C GLN A 201 -10.25 9.21 -4.79
N MET A 202 -10.91 9.68 -5.84
CA MET A 202 -11.22 11.11 -6.01
C MET A 202 -12.58 11.51 -5.42
N GLY A 203 -13.50 10.56 -5.21
CA GLY A 203 -14.89 10.85 -4.79
C GLY A 203 -15.89 10.31 -5.80
#